data_AF-A0A5B9Q5M9-F1
#
_entry.id   AF-A0A5B9Q5M9-F1
#
_cell.length_a   1.000
_cell.length_b   1.000
_cell.length_c   1.000
_cell.angle_alpha   90.00
_cell.angle_beta   90.00
_cell.angle_gamma   90.00
#
_symmetry.space_group_name_H-M   'P 1'
#
loop_
_entity.id
_entity.type
_entity.pdbx_description
1 polymer ?
#
loop_
_entity_poly.entity_id
_entity_poly.type
_entity_poly.pdbx_seq_one_letter_code
_entity_poly.pdbx_strand_id
1 'polypeptide(L)'
;MKRQSAIASALGLFIGLTITSTGIAQAPKMKMTTPIPPGIATPDKLETRLGTLTSVDGVPDAATAQKVYDNLDFQRATQAYLNTIQIASMNGMREAILKWGPANYTALLFEELMDSKTLFLTPNTTSIYQLLWLDLTEGPMVVETPPNVIGLVDDAWFHYVCDFGQVGPDKNQGGKFLFLPPGYEGDVPDGYFVQKPQTYGNWVIWRGSQVDGSTAPAINATKGKLRVYPLAQKDNPPKMTFIDVSGKPFNTIHAMDAKFFDEVNSVVQREPGDGQDPEILGQLAAIGIRKGQPFTPDARMKKILAEAADVAAVTVRALASRPRGKDFFYYPGEGVWTTPFPGGSYLFLDKNNARYLDARAYFHFYATGITPAMTQAPYGKGSVYAVAYMDSKGDALLGDKTYKVHVAPNVPMESFWSFTLYDNQTRSELQTDQQFPGLDSNKKGLVKNADGSYDIYFGPNAPSGKESNWLQTVPGKGWNMLWRIYGPTKPWYDKTWRIGDPESLD
;
A
#
# COMPACT_ATOMS: atom_id res chain seq x y z
N MET A 1 -102.34 -16.06 -43.34
CA MET A 1 -102.34 -17.55 -43.38
C MET A 1 -101.29 -17.99 -44.39
N LYS A 2 -100.35 -18.89 -44.13
CA LYS A 2 -100.06 -19.74 -42.96
C LYS A 2 -98.54 -19.95 -42.91
N ARG A 3 -98.02 -20.00 -41.68
CA ARG A 3 -96.64 -20.29 -41.29
C ARG A 3 -96.27 -21.74 -41.61
N GLN A 4 -95.01 -21.91 -42.02
CA GLN A 4 -94.14 -23.08 -41.88
C GLN A 4 -92.72 -22.51 -41.80
N SER A 5 -91.70 -23.06 -41.17
CA SER A 5 -91.46 -24.14 -40.21
C SER A 5 -89.94 -24.11 -39.98
N ALA A 6 -89.50 -24.76 -38.89
CA ALA A 6 -88.25 -25.52 -38.79
C ALA A 6 -86.95 -24.85 -38.27
N ILE A 7 -86.62 -25.35 -37.07
CA ILE A 7 -85.35 -25.99 -36.67
C ILE A 7 -84.15 -25.08 -36.35
N ALA A 8 -83.84 -25.07 -35.05
CA ALA A 8 -82.59 -24.61 -34.46
C ALA A 8 -81.45 -25.59 -34.77
N SER A 9 -80.27 -25.06 -35.10
CA SER A 9 -79.01 -25.79 -35.15
C SER A 9 -77.88 -24.88 -34.69
N ALA A 10 -77.02 -25.45 -33.84
CA ALA A 10 -75.90 -24.81 -33.18
C ALA A 10 -74.85 -24.32 -34.18
N LEU A 11 -74.26 -23.14 -33.92
CA LEU A 11 -73.03 -22.69 -34.55
C LEU A 11 -72.04 -22.29 -33.44
N GLY A 12 -70.96 -23.06 -33.31
CA GLY A 12 -69.81 -22.69 -32.50
C GLY A 12 -69.07 -21.50 -33.11
N LEU A 13 -68.74 -20.52 -32.28
CA LEU A 13 -67.87 -19.41 -32.66
C LEU A 13 -66.46 -19.71 -32.14
N PHE A 14 -65.57 -20.10 -33.04
CA PHE A 14 -64.13 -20.07 -32.81
C PHE A 14 -63.69 -18.60 -32.75
N ILE A 15 -63.35 -18.10 -31.56
CA ILE A 15 -62.64 -16.83 -31.40
C ILE A 15 -61.15 -17.17 -31.44
N GLY A 16 -60.53 -16.97 -32.61
CA GLY A 16 -59.09 -17.08 -32.79
C GLY A 16 -58.36 -15.95 -32.07
N LEU A 17 -57.35 -16.31 -31.28
CA LEU A 17 -56.33 -15.39 -30.79
C LEU A 17 -55.63 -14.71 -31.97
N THR A 18 -55.60 -13.38 -32.00
CA THR A 18 -54.53 -12.63 -32.67
C THR A 18 -53.60 -12.08 -31.60
N ILE A 19 -52.53 -12.82 -31.33
CA ILE A 19 -51.34 -12.31 -30.64
C ILE A 19 -50.66 -11.38 -31.65
N THR A 20 -50.82 -10.06 -31.48
CA THR A 20 -50.03 -9.08 -32.23
C THR A 20 -48.59 -9.13 -31.71
N SER A 21 -47.76 -9.94 -32.35
CA SER A 21 -46.31 -9.82 -32.23
C SER A 21 -45.90 -8.46 -32.77
N THR A 22 -45.51 -7.53 -31.89
CA THR A 22 -44.84 -6.30 -32.28
C THR A 22 -43.46 -6.65 -32.82
N GLY A 23 -43.39 -7.08 -34.09
CA GLY A 23 -42.14 -7.19 -34.82
C GLY A 23 -41.55 -5.80 -34.96
N ILE A 24 -40.34 -5.59 -34.45
CA ILE A 24 -39.57 -4.37 -34.70
C ILE A 24 -39.39 -4.27 -36.23
N ALA A 25 -40.03 -3.27 -36.85
CA ALA A 25 -39.92 -3.07 -38.28
C ALA A 25 -38.45 -2.80 -38.62
N GLN A 26 -37.87 -3.61 -39.51
CA GLN A 26 -36.49 -3.43 -39.94
C GLN A 26 -36.37 -2.07 -40.63
N ALA A 27 -35.38 -1.25 -40.22
CA ALA A 27 -35.15 0.06 -40.80
C ALA A 27 -34.99 -0.04 -42.33
N PRO A 28 -35.54 0.91 -43.11
CA PRO A 28 -35.49 0.85 -44.56
C PRO A 28 -34.04 0.93 -45.06
N LYS A 29 -33.70 0.13 -46.06
CA LYS A 29 -32.39 0.22 -46.73
C LYS A 29 -32.33 1.49 -47.57
N MET A 30 -31.46 2.42 -47.18
CA MET A 30 -31.28 3.70 -47.86
C MET A 30 -30.30 3.57 -49.03
N LYS A 31 -30.32 4.54 -49.95
CA LYS A 31 -29.47 4.56 -51.16
C LYS A 31 -27.97 4.45 -50.85
N MET A 32 -27.53 4.97 -49.71
CA MET A 32 -26.13 4.99 -49.26
C MET A 32 -25.88 4.00 -48.10
N THR A 33 -26.60 2.86 -48.06
CA THR A 33 -26.40 1.83 -47.03
C THR A 33 -25.19 0.93 -47.36
N THR A 34 -24.22 0.89 -46.45
CA THR A 34 -23.11 -0.08 -46.44
C THR A 34 -23.41 -1.19 -45.41
N PRO A 35 -23.16 -2.47 -45.70
CA PRO A 35 -23.28 -3.53 -44.70
C PRO A 35 -22.39 -3.24 -43.48
N ILE A 36 -22.96 -3.30 -42.27
CA ILE A 36 -22.21 -3.10 -41.02
C ILE A 36 -21.45 -4.39 -40.70
N PRO A 37 -20.12 -4.36 -40.55
CA PRO A 37 -19.34 -5.52 -40.08
C PRO A 37 -19.86 -6.11 -38.76
N PRO A 38 -19.77 -7.44 -38.56
CA PRO A 38 -20.11 -8.06 -37.29
C PRO A 38 -19.33 -7.43 -36.12
N GLY A 39 -20.02 -7.21 -34.99
CA GLY A 39 -19.42 -6.68 -33.76
C GLY A 39 -19.43 -5.15 -33.62
N ILE A 40 -19.81 -4.39 -34.66
CA ILE A 40 -19.95 -2.92 -34.56
C ILE A 40 -21.31 -2.53 -33.94
N ALA A 41 -22.40 -3.14 -34.43
CA ALA A 41 -23.73 -2.87 -33.89
C ALA A 41 -23.88 -3.55 -32.52
N THR A 42 -24.48 -2.84 -31.57
CA THR A 42 -24.82 -3.36 -30.24
C THR A 42 -26.32 -3.66 -30.20
N PRO A 43 -26.77 -4.85 -29.74
CA PRO A 43 -28.18 -5.14 -29.58
C PRO A 43 -28.88 -4.16 -28.63
N ASP A 44 -30.13 -3.82 -28.93
CA ASP A 44 -30.94 -2.91 -28.10
C ASP A 44 -31.31 -3.46 -26.72
N LYS A 45 -31.04 -4.74 -26.48
CA LYS A 45 -31.22 -5.38 -25.19
C LYS A 45 -30.02 -6.25 -24.89
N LEU A 46 -29.36 -5.98 -23.77
CA LEU A 46 -28.21 -6.72 -23.27
C LEU A 46 -28.45 -7.16 -21.83
N GLU A 47 -28.18 -8.44 -21.54
CA GLU A 47 -28.19 -8.95 -20.16
C GLU A 47 -26.78 -8.86 -19.56
N THR A 48 -26.67 -8.19 -18.41
CA THR A 48 -25.38 -7.93 -17.76
C THR A 48 -25.47 -8.14 -16.25
N ARG A 49 -24.34 -8.03 -15.54
CA ARG A 49 -24.33 -8.02 -14.06
C ARG A 49 -25.07 -6.83 -13.44
N LEU A 50 -25.35 -5.78 -14.21
CA LEU A 50 -26.16 -4.63 -13.78
C LEU A 50 -27.66 -4.88 -14.03
N GLY A 51 -28.02 -6.10 -14.46
CA GLY A 51 -29.32 -6.43 -15.04
C GLY A 51 -29.39 -6.05 -16.51
N THR A 52 -30.61 -6.04 -17.04
CA THR A 52 -30.88 -5.67 -18.42
C THR A 52 -30.50 -4.20 -18.69
N LEU A 53 -29.80 -3.97 -19.79
CA LEU A 53 -29.52 -2.67 -20.38
C LEU A 53 -30.32 -2.54 -21.68
N THR A 54 -31.01 -1.41 -21.85
CA THR A 54 -31.91 -1.17 -22.97
C THR A 54 -31.54 0.11 -23.73
N SER A 55 -31.60 0.03 -25.06
CA SER A 55 -31.41 1.16 -25.97
C SER A 55 -32.42 1.12 -27.11
N VAL A 56 -32.48 2.22 -27.87
CA VAL A 56 -33.16 2.29 -29.16
C VAL A 56 -32.13 2.75 -30.19
N ASP A 57 -31.79 1.88 -31.13
CA ASP A 57 -30.76 2.12 -32.18
C ASP A 57 -29.45 2.67 -31.58
N GLY A 58 -29.00 2.05 -30.49
CA GLY A 58 -27.75 2.39 -29.80
C GLY A 58 -27.82 3.57 -28.81
N VAL A 59 -28.97 4.24 -28.65
CA VAL A 59 -29.16 5.28 -27.63
C VAL A 59 -29.77 4.66 -26.37
N PRO A 60 -29.06 4.60 -25.22
CA PRO A 60 -29.61 4.07 -23.97
C PRO A 60 -30.83 4.87 -23.52
N ASP A 61 -31.82 4.19 -22.96
CA ASP A 61 -32.90 4.91 -22.25
C ASP A 61 -32.37 5.55 -20.95
N ALA A 62 -33.16 6.45 -20.36
CA ALA A 62 -32.73 7.22 -19.19
C ALA A 62 -32.39 6.34 -17.98
N ALA A 63 -33.11 5.23 -17.78
CA ALA A 63 -32.86 4.30 -16.68
C ALA A 63 -31.54 3.53 -16.88
N THR A 64 -31.28 3.09 -18.11
CA THR A 64 -30.03 2.44 -18.51
C THR A 64 -28.85 3.40 -18.40
N ALA A 65 -29.01 4.64 -18.87
CA ALA A 65 -27.98 5.67 -18.74
C ALA A 65 -27.60 5.91 -17.27
N GLN A 66 -28.58 6.10 -16.38
CA GLN A 66 -28.30 6.30 -14.95
C GLN A 66 -27.60 5.08 -14.33
N LYS A 67 -28.07 3.87 -14.64
CA LYS A 67 -27.47 2.62 -14.14
C LYS A 67 -26.01 2.46 -14.58
N VAL A 68 -25.72 2.76 -15.84
CA VAL A 68 -24.34 2.69 -16.38
C VAL A 68 -23.47 3.77 -15.75
N TYR A 69 -23.99 4.99 -15.53
CA TYR A 69 -23.25 6.06 -14.87
C TYR A 69 -22.99 5.79 -13.38
N ASP A 70 -23.94 5.25 -12.63
CA ASP A 70 -23.71 4.83 -11.24
C ASP A 70 -22.63 3.75 -11.16
N ASN A 71 -22.64 2.78 -12.09
CA ASN A 71 -21.58 1.78 -12.18
C ASN A 71 -20.24 2.38 -12.60
N LEU A 72 -20.23 3.37 -13.50
CA LEU A 72 -19.00 4.04 -13.94
C LEU A 72 -18.38 4.84 -12.78
N ASP A 73 -19.20 5.55 -12.01
CA ASP A 73 -18.77 6.29 -10.82
C ASP A 73 -18.23 5.32 -9.76
N PHE A 74 -18.90 4.19 -9.53
CA PHE A 74 -18.42 3.12 -8.64
C PHE A 74 -17.05 2.58 -9.10
N GLN A 75 -16.91 2.24 -10.39
CA GLN A 75 -15.64 1.74 -10.94
C GLN A 75 -14.52 2.76 -10.78
N ARG A 76 -14.80 4.04 -11.06
CA ARG A 76 -13.82 5.13 -10.91
C ARG A 76 -13.45 5.37 -9.46
N ALA A 77 -14.42 5.33 -8.53
CA ALA A 77 -14.17 5.45 -7.10
C ALA A 77 -13.31 4.29 -6.57
N THR A 78 -13.59 3.05 -6.97
CA THR A 78 -12.78 1.89 -6.58
C THR A 78 -11.37 2.00 -7.14
N GLN A 79 -11.21 2.40 -8.41
CA GLN A 79 -9.89 2.57 -9.01
C GLN A 79 -9.12 3.75 -8.41
N ALA A 80 -9.80 4.87 -8.13
CA ALA A 80 -9.21 6.00 -7.43
C ALA A 80 -8.67 5.54 -6.07
N TYR A 81 -9.47 4.80 -5.28
CA TYR A 81 -9.02 4.24 -4.00
C TYR A 81 -7.73 3.44 -4.16
N LEU A 82 -7.72 2.42 -5.03
CA LEU A 82 -6.58 1.52 -5.20
C LEU A 82 -5.33 2.24 -5.74
N ASN A 83 -5.51 3.26 -6.59
CA ASN A 83 -4.41 4.00 -7.19
C ASN A 83 -3.87 5.13 -6.32
N THR A 84 -4.49 5.44 -5.19
CA THR A 84 -4.10 6.55 -4.31
C THR A 84 -3.91 6.15 -2.85
N ILE A 85 -3.73 4.85 -2.55
CA ILE A 85 -3.44 4.37 -1.19
C ILE A 85 -2.19 5.07 -0.63
N GLN A 86 -1.16 5.24 -1.46
CA GLN A 86 0.06 5.96 -1.11
C GLN A 86 -0.22 7.41 -0.70
N ILE A 87 -1.16 8.09 -1.37
CA ILE A 87 -1.51 9.48 -1.08
C ILE A 87 -2.20 9.58 0.29
N ALA A 88 -3.15 8.68 0.56
CA ALA A 88 -3.80 8.61 1.86
C ALA A 88 -2.80 8.25 2.98
N SER A 89 -1.86 7.35 2.70
CA SER A 89 -0.78 6.99 3.64
C SER A 89 0.09 8.20 4.01
N MET A 90 0.50 9.02 3.04
CA MET A 90 1.26 10.26 3.33
C MET A 90 0.44 11.26 4.14
N ASN A 91 -0.88 11.37 3.90
CA ASN A 91 -1.75 12.19 4.73
C ASN A 91 -1.80 11.69 6.19
N GLY A 92 -2.05 10.39 6.39
CA GLY A 92 -2.07 9.78 7.72
C GLY A 92 -0.75 9.98 8.46
N MET A 93 0.36 9.82 7.77
CA MET A 93 1.71 10.03 8.30
C MET A 93 1.96 11.49 8.71
N ARG A 94 1.64 12.45 7.83
CA ARG A 94 1.73 13.89 8.13
C ARG A 94 0.92 14.25 9.38
N GLU A 95 -0.37 13.91 9.38
CA GLU A 95 -1.28 14.27 10.47
C GLU A 95 -0.85 13.63 11.80
N ALA A 96 -0.27 12.43 11.76
CA ALA A 96 0.29 11.80 12.94
C ALA A 96 1.49 12.57 13.48
N ILE A 97 2.47 12.87 12.62
CA ILE A 97 3.72 13.53 13.00
C ILE A 97 3.44 14.91 13.59
N LEU A 98 2.58 15.69 12.93
CA LEU A 98 2.32 17.08 13.31
C LEU A 98 1.55 17.24 14.62
N LYS A 99 0.96 16.17 15.17
CA LYS A 99 0.38 16.19 16.53
C LYS A 99 1.42 16.38 17.62
N TRP A 100 2.68 16.06 17.35
CA TRP A 100 3.76 16.14 18.32
C TRP A 100 4.51 17.48 18.25
N GLY A 101 4.38 18.22 17.15
CA GLY A 101 4.99 19.53 17.00
C GLY A 101 5.00 20.02 15.55
N PRO A 102 5.46 21.25 15.31
CA PRO A 102 5.48 21.83 13.97
C PRO A 102 6.41 21.07 13.02
N ALA A 103 6.06 21.06 11.73
CA ALA A 103 6.93 20.61 10.64
C ALA A 103 8.27 21.35 10.70
N ASN A 104 9.30 20.79 10.09
CA ASN A 104 10.67 21.33 10.01
C ASN A 104 11.43 21.38 11.35
N TYR A 105 10.75 21.62 12.48
CA TYR A 105 11.43 21.91 13.75
C TYR A 105 11.36 20.75 14.75
N THR A 106 10.57 19.72 14.48
CA THR A 106 10.36 18.58 15.38
C THR A 106 10.74 17.27 14.71
N ALA A 107 11.62 16.51 15.35
CA ALA A 107 11.94 15.13 15.00
C ALA A 107 11.42 14.17 16.07
N LEU A 108 10.74 13.11 15.62
CA LEU A 108 10.25 12.04 16.48
C LEU A 108 11.26 10.90 16.47
N LEU A 109 11.62 10.44 17.66
CA LEU A 109 12.62 9.39 17.85
C LEU A 109 11.95 8.22 18.58
N PHE A 110 12.24 7.00 18.14
CA PHE A 110 11.91 5.79 18.88
C PHE A 110 13.15 5.38 19.68
N GLU A 111 13.39 6.02 20.83
CA GLU A 111 14.62 5.87 21.60
C GLU A 111 14.77 4.44 22.18
N GLU A 112 13.67 3.75 22.44
CA GLU A 112 13.61 2.35 22.90
C GLU A 112 13.11 1.40 21.81
N LEU A 113 13.38 1.71 20.54
CA LEU A 113 12.81 1.05 19.35
C LEU A 113 11.29 1.28 19.23
N MET A 114 10.75 0.94 18.05
CA MET A 114 9.32 0.95 17.81
C MET A 114 8.71 -0.35 18.33
N ASP A 115 7.57 -0.24 19.01
CA ASP A 115 6.82 -1.38 19.55
C ASP A 115 5.36 -1.40 19.05
N SER A 116 4.62 -2.42 19.46
CA SER A 116 3.24 -2.66 19.03
C SER A 116 2.21 -1.61 19.47
N LYS A 117 2.57 -0.65 20.34
CA LYS A 117 1.69 0.50 20.65
C LYS A 117 1.62 1.51 19.50
N THR A 118 2.58 1.44 18.58
CA THR A 118 2.61 2.29 17.39
C THR A 118 1.89 1.63 16.23
N LEU A 119 0.91 2.35 15.68
CA LEU A 119 0.21 2.00 14.46
C LEU A 119 0.95 2.59 13.25
N PHE A 120 2.00 1.86 12.84
CA PHE A 120 2.85 2.14 11.68
C PHE A 120 2.86 0.95 10.74
N LEU A 121 2.91 1.16 9.43
CA LEU A 121 2.88 0.06 8.46
C LEU A 121 4.21 -0.69 8.47
N THR A 122 4.14 -1.96 8.87
CA THR A 122 5.22 -2.97 8.88
C THR A 122 6.61 -2.49 9.33
N PRO A 123 6.73 -1.78 10.48
CA PRO A 123 8.02 -1.47 11.08
C PRO A 123 8.73 -2.77 11.51
N ASN A 124 9.97 -2.67 11.97
CA ASN A 124 10.72 -3.83 12.44
C ASN A 124 11.23 -3.58 13.86
N THR A 125 11.40 -4.64 14.63
CA THR A 125 11.74 -4.55 16.06
C THR A 125 13.25 -4.45 16.32
N THR A 126 14.06 -4.14 15.31
CA THR A 126 15.55 -4.17 15.41
C THR A 126 16.21 -2.83 15.11
N SER A 127 15.62 -2.04 14.22
CA SER A 127 16.15 -0.75 13.77
C SER A 127 15.65 0.40 14.63
N ILE A 128 16.48 1.44 14.78
CA ILE A 128 16.14 2.64 15.57
C ILE A 128 15.48 3.66 14.63
N TYR A 129 14.15 3.68 14.62
CA TYR A 129 13.35 4.55 13.77
C TYR A 129 13.34 5.99 14.25
N GLN A 130 13.48 6.91 13.30
CA GLN A 130 13.49 8.35 13.55
C GLN A 130 12.92 9.04 12.32
N LEU A 131 12.08 10.05 12.51
CA LEU A 131 11.36 10.67 11.40
C LEU A 131 10.96 12.12 11.69
N LEU A 132 10.66 12.85 10.62
CA LEU A 132 10.04 14.18 10.68
C LEU A 132 9.22 14.46 9.41
N TRP A 133 8.40 15.50 9.48
CA TRP A 133 7.75 16.08 8.31
C TRP A 133 8.50 17.33 7.88
N LEU A 134 9.00 17.33 6.66
CA LEU A 134 9.65 18.46 6.01
C LEU A 134 8.61 19.19 5.15
N ASP A 135 8.48 20.50 5.32
CA ASP A 135 7.54 21.37 4.63
C ASP A 135 8.30 22.53 3.98
N LEU A 136 8.19 22.64 2.66
CA LEU A 136 8.92 23.62 1.84
C LEU A 136 8.16 24.93 1.62
N THR A 137 7.02 25.14 2.30
CA THR A 137 6.25 26.40 2.18
C THR A 137 7.01 27.62 2.70
N GLU A 138 8.02 27.45 3.55
CA GLU A 138 8.92 28.51 4.04
C GLU A 138 10.07 28.83 3.05
N GLY A 139 10.12 28.19 1.88
CA GLY A 139 11.16 28.33 0.88
C GLY A 139 12.15 27.15 0.86
N PRO A 140 13.35 27.32 0.27
CA PRO A 140 14.38 26.28 0.28
C PRO A 140 14.76 25.87 1.70
N MET A 141 14.77 24.56 1.98
CA MET A 141 15.08 24.01 3.29
C MET A 141 16.38 23.21 3.26
N VAL A 142 17.23 23.42 4.26
CA VAL A 142 18.43 22.61 4.49
C VAL A 142 18.11 21.52 5.51
N VAL A 143 18.50 20.28 5.21
CA VAL A 143 18.50 19.15 6.14
C VAL A 143 19.95 18.68 6.31
N GLU A 144 20.51 18.84 7.50
CA GLU A 144 21.80 18.24 7.87
C GLU A 144 21.55 16.87 8.50
N THR A 145 22.03 15.81 7.86
CA THR A 145 21.74 14.43 8.27
C THR A 145 22.80 13.86 9.22
N PRO A 146 22.44 12.94 10.14
CA PRO A 146 23.42 12.22 10.94
C PRO A 146 24.21 11.20 10.11
N PRO A 147 25.46 10.87 10.49
CA PRO A 147 26.22 9.76 9.92
C PRO A 147 25.67 8.39 10.37
N ASN A 148 26.12 7.32 9.72
CA ASN A 148 25.86 5.92 10.15
C ASN A 148 24.37 5.55 10.22
N VAL A 149 23.58 6.05 9.27
CA VAL A 149 22.14 5.76 9.15
C VAL A 149 21.80 5.24 7.76
N ILE A 150 20.59 4.69 7.62
CA ILE A 150 19.96 4.47 6.32
C ILE A 150 18.71 5.35 6.31
N GLY A 151 18.71 6.40 5.48
CA GLY A 151 17.60 7.34 5.38
C GLY A 151 17.08 7.50 3.97
N LEU A 152 15.79 7.81 3.86
CA LEU A 152 15.13 8.15 2.60
C LEU A 152 14.20 9.34 2.80
N VAL A 153 13.89 9.99 1.70
CA VAL A 153 12.89 11.05 1.60
C VAL A 153 11.92 10.71 0.48
N ASP A 154 10.64 10.64 0.84
CA ASP A 154 9.52 10.51 -0.10
C ASP A 154 8.65 11.77 -0.03
N ASP A 155 8.22 12.26 -1.18
CA ASP A 155 7.38 13.45 -1.27
C ASP A 155 5.91 13.14 -0.91
N ALA A 156 5.02 14.14 -0.84
CA ALA A 156 3.63 13.96 -0.43
C ALA A 156 2.77 13.16 -1.43
N TRP A 157 3.26 12.95 -2.66
CA TRP A 157 2.69 12.00 -3.62
C TRP A 157 3.25 10.58 -3.47
N PHE A 158 4.14 10.38 -2.48
CA PHE A 158 4.91 9.16 -2.25
C PHE A 158 5.89 8.88 -3.40
N HIS A 159 6.45 9.92 -4.02
CA HIS A 159 7.55 9.76 -4.97
C HIS A 159 8.89 9.80 -4.24
N TYR A 160 9.80 8.91 -4.65
CA TYR A 160 11.18 8.92 -4.17
C TYR A 160 11.87 10.25 -4.52
N VAL A 161 12.44 10.90 -3.51
CA VAL A 161 13.23 12.13 -3.67
C VAL A 161 14.72 11.80 -3.61
N CYS A 162 15.18 11.23 -2.49
CA CYS A 162 16.59 10.88 -2.30
C CYS A 162 16.80 9.91 -1.14
N ASP A 163 17.97 9.27 -1.13
CA ASP A 163 18.52 8.60 0.05
C ASP A 163 19.63 9.42 0.72
N PHE A 164 19.87 9.16 2.01
CA PHE A 164 21.01 9.65 2.76
C PHE A 164 21.59 8.55 3.68
N GLY A 165 22.82 8.74 4.14
CA GLY A 165 23.55 7.76 4.92
C GLY A 165 24.22 6.69 4.05
N GLN A 166 24.06 5.41 4.39
CA GLN A 166 24.81 4.30 3.77
C GLN A 166 24.65 4.17 2.25
N VAL A 167 23.48 4.54 1.73
CA VAL A 167 23.13 4.43 0.30
C VAL A 167 22.92 5.81 -0.35
N GLY A 168 23.20 6.89 0.40
CA GLY A 168 23.08 8.26 -0.08
C GLY A 168 24.38 8.87 -0.60
N PRO A 169 24.30 10.07 -1.19
CA PRO A 169 25.45 10.77 -1.76
C PRO A 169 26.44 11.28 -0.70
N ASP A 170 26.02 11.36 0.56
CA ASP A 170 26.82 11.71 1.73
C ASP A 170 27.74 10.58 2.22
N LYS A 171 27.71 9.41 1.56
CA LYS A 171 28.63 8.28 1.79
C LYS A 171 28.74 7.89 3.26
N ASN A 172 27.61 7.85 3.94
CA ASN A 172 27.49 7.48 5.35
C ASN A 172 28.15 8.44 6.36
N GLN A 173 28.63 9.61 5.93
CA GLN A 173 29.31 10.59 6.80
C GLN A 173 28.36 11.67 7.35
N GLY A 174 27.08 11.66 6.96
CA GLY A 174 26.18 12.77 7.15
C GLY A 174 26.46 13.89 6.13
N GLY A 175 25.44 14.65 5.76
CA GLY A 175 25.55 15.64 4.69
C GLY A 175 24.56 16.77 4.81
N LYS A 176 24.78 17.83 4.03
CA LYS A 176 23.84 18.96 3.90
C LYS A 176 23.03 18.78 2.63
N PHE A 177 21.74 18.50 2.77
CA PHE A 177 20.81 18.38 1.67
C PHE A 177 20.01 19.66 1.56
N LEU A 178 19.85 20.19 0.35
CA LEU A 178 19.07 21.40 0.09
C LEU A 178 17.83 21.02 -0.73
N PHE A 179 16.66 21.13 -0.13
CA PHE A 179 15.38 20.84 -0.75
C PHE A 179 14.78 22.14 -1.29
N LEU A 180 14.57 22.19 -2.60
CA LEU A 180 13.99 23.35 -3.27
C LEU A 180 12.47 23.13 -3.42
N PRO A 181 11.62 24.11 -3.06
CA PRO A 181 10.19 23.97 -3.27
C PRO A 181 9.85 23.84 -4.77
N PRO A 182 8.72 23.21 -5.11
CA PRO A 182 8.24 23.15 -6.49
C PRO A 182 8.19 24.55 -7.13
N GLY A 183 8.73 24.69 -8.33
CA GLY A 183 8.77 25.97 -9.06
C GLY A 183 9.82 26.97 -8.59
N TYR A 184 10.79 26.58 -7.75
CA TYR A 184 11.87 27.47 -7.32
C TYR A 184 12.81 27.87 -8.48
N GLU A 185 12.98 29.18 -8.71
CA GLU A 185 13.84 29.76 -9.76
C GLU A 185 15.00 30.61 -9.20
N GLY A 186 15.18 30.65 -7.87
CA GLY A 186 16.23 31.43 -7.24
C GLY A 186 17.62 30.79 -7.31
N ASP A 187 18.62 31.54 -6.83
CA ASP A 187 20.01 31.07 -6.80
C ASP A 187 20.21 29.87 -5.87
N VAL A 188 20.93 28.87 -6.35
CA VAL A 188 21.25 27.65 -5.58
C VAL A 188 22.72 27.72 -5.17
N PRO A 189 23.03 27.84 -3.86
CA PRO A 189 24.41 27.89 -3.40
C PRO A 189 25.13 26.55 -3.55
N ASP A 190 26.45 26.60 -3.72
CA ASP A 190 27.32 25.42 -3.70
C ASP A 190 27.37 24.75 -2.31
N GLY A 191 27.82 23.49 -2.29
CA GLY A 191 28.10 22.75 -1.04
C GLY A 191 26.92 21.95 -0.48
N TYR A 192 25.84 21.81 -1.24
CA TYR A 192 24.66 21.02 -0.86
C TYR A 192 24.37 19.88 -1.85
N PHE A 193 23.81 18.79 -1.33
CA PHE A 193 23.13 17.78 -2.14
C PHE A 193 21.73 18.28 -2.48
N VAL A 194 21.59 18.93 -3.63
CA VAL A 194 20.33 19.59 -4.04
C VAL A 194 19.27 18.58 -4.44
N GLN A 195 18.08 18.71 -3.86
CA GLN A 195 16.89 17.90 -4.11
C GLN A 195 15.74 18.77 -4.60
N LYS A 196 14.92 18.24 -5.51
CA LYS A 196 13.80 18.95 -6.15
C LYS A 196 12.53 18.09 -6.09
N PRO A 197 11.92 17.92 -4.91
CA PRO A 197 10.66 17.18 -4.80
C PRO A 197 9.55 17.87 -5.61
N GLN A 198 8.51 17.11 -5.96
CA GLN A 198 7.37 17.64 -6.73
C GLN A 198 6.27 18.23 -5.83
N THR A 199 6.45 18.15 -4.51
CA THR A 199 5.50 18.64 -3.49
C THR A 199 6.17 19.51 -2.44
N TYR A 200 5.37 20.25 -1.68
CA TYR A 200 5.85 21.01 -0.53
C TYR A 200 6.09 20.11 0.69
N GLY A 201 5.16 19.19 0.95
CA GLY A 201 5.31 18.22 2.03
C GLY A 201 6.21 17.05 1.65
N ASN A 202 7.08 16.62 2.56
CA ASN A 202 8.00 15.51 2.39
C ASN A 202 8.13 14.74 3.69
N TRP A 203 8.09 13.41 3.61
CA TRP A 203 8.39 12.55 4.73
C TRP A 203 9.88 12.21 4.75
N VAL A 204 10.54 12.52 5.85
CA VAL A 204 11.95 12.20 6.08
C VAL A 204 12.00 11.14 7.16
N ILE A 205 12.56 9.97 6.84
CA ILE A 205 12.74 8.86 7.77
C ILE A 205 14.15 8.32 7.67
N TRP A 206 14.69 7.92 8.82
CA TRP A 206 15.94 7.20 8.87
C TRP A 206 15.95 6.16 9.97
N ARG A 207 16.86 5.20 9.78
CA ARG A 207 17.10 4.13 10.72
C ARG A 207 18.56 4.15 11.15
N GLY A 208 18.76 4.13 12.46
CA GLY A 208 20.04 3.77 13.07
C GLY A 208 20.12 2.27 13.35
N SER A 209 21.33 1.78 13.56
CA SER A 209 21.59 0.42 14.04
C SER A 209 21.92 0.44 15.53
N GLN A 210 21.55 -0.63 16.23
CA GLN A 210 21.99 -0.85 17.60
C GLN A 210 23.49 -1.18 17.63
N VAL A 211 24.19 -0.75 18.68
CA VAL A 211 25.57 -1.14 18.97
C VAL A 211 25.56 -1.86 20.31
N ASP A 212 25.95 -3.14 20.31
CA ASP A 212 25.92 -4.01 21.49
C ASP A 212 24.56 -4.04 22.21
N GLY A 213 23.46 -3.93 21.46
CA GLY A 213 22.08 -3.88 21.97
C GLY A 213 21.64 -2.52 22.52
N SER A 214 22.47 -1.47 22.38
CA SER A 214 22.12 -0.11 22.76
C SER A 214 21.66 0.74 21.58
N THR A 215 20.60 1.52 21.78
CA THR A 215 20.11 2.52 20.82
C THR A 215 20.82 3.87 20.95
N ALA A 216 21.46 4.12 22.10
CA ALA A 216 21.98 5.42 22.48
C ALA A 216 22.99 6.02 21.48
N PRO A 217 23.91 5.25 20.85
CA PRO A 217 24.86 5.83 19.90
C PRO A 217 24.17 6.50 18.70
N ALA A 218 23.16 5.86 18.11
CA ALA A 218 22.42 6.42 16.99
C ALA A 218 21.56 7.63 17.41
N ILE A 219 20.87 7.53 18.55
CA ILE A 219 20.05 8.63 19.09
C ILE A 219 20.91 9.87 19.39
N ASN A 220 22.08 9.67 20.01
CA ASN A 220 23.00 10.76 20.32
C ASN A 220 23.60 11.39 19.05
N ALA A 221 23.94 10.58 18.04
CA ALA A 221 24.41 11.08 16.75
C ALA A 221 23.35 11.98 16.08
N THR A 222 22.09 11.54 16.08
CA THR A 222 20.97 12.33 15.57
C THR A 222 20.76 13.61 16.35
N LYS A 223 20.63 13.56 17.69
CA LYS A 223 20.46 14.76 18.52
C LYS A 223 21.61 15.76 18.33
N GLY A 224 22.83 15.25 18.13
CA GLY A 224 24.03 16.05 17.88
C GLY A 224 24.08 16.69 16.49
N LYS A 225 23.65 15.99 15.44
CA LYS A 225 23.90 16.36 14.03
C LYS A 225 22.68 16.80 13.24
N LEU A 226 21.49 16.28 13.53
CA LEU A 226 20.29 16.63 12.77
C LEU A 226 19.96 18.11 12.93
N ARG A 227 19.89 18.83 11.80
CA ARG A 227 19.38 20.20 11.73
C ARG A 227 18.45 20.32 10.54
N VAL A 228 17.35 21.03 10.69
CA VAL A 228 16.44 21.36 9.60
C VAL A 228 16.08 22.83 9.72
N TYR A 229 16.29 23.59 8.65
CA TYR A 229 16.12 25.05 8.69
C TYR A 229 15.96 25.66 7.29
N PRO A 230 15.26 26.81 7.15
CA PRO A 230 15.23 27.54 5.89
C PRO A 230 16.64 27.98 5.49
N LEU A 231 16.99 27.90 4.21
CA LEU A 231 18.31 28.27 3.69
C LEU A 231 18.71 29.71 4.10
N ALA A 232 17.74 30.61 4.20
CA ALA A 232 17.93 31.98 4.67
C ALA A 232 18.43 32.09 6.12
N GLN A 233 18.30 31.03 6.92
CA GLN A 233 18.72 30.97 8.33
C GLN A 233 19.99 30.13 8.54
N LYS A 234 20.72 29.79 7.47
CA LYS A 234 21.90 28.91 7.56
C LYS A 234 23.02 29.36 8.51
N ASP A 235 23.15 30.67 8.72
CA ASP A 235 24.18 31.25 9.59
C ASP A 235 23.77 31.24 11.07
N ASN A 236 22.47 31.09 11.36
CA ASN A 236 21.95 30.92 12.72
C ASN A 236 20.72 30.00 12.72
N PRO A 237 20.91 28.68 12.53
CA PRO A 237 19.81 27.75 12.41
C PRO A 237 18.97 27.65 13.70
N PRO A 238 17.63 27.57 13.59
CA PRO A 238 16.75 27.33 14.71
C PRO A 238 17.03 25.97 15.36
N LYS A 239 16.75 25.89 16.67
CA LYS A 239 16.99 24.69 17.46
C LYS A 239 15.93 23.62 17.14
N MET A 240 16.40 22.40 16.89
CA MET A 240 15.52 21.23 16.78
C MET A 240 14.89 20.85 18.12
N THR A 241 13.62 20.44 18.06
CA THR A 241 12.92 19.73 19.14
C THR A 241 12.96 18.24 18.85
N PHE A 242 13.41 17.45 19.83
CA PHE A 242 13.42 15.99 19.74
C PHE A 242 12.42 15.41 20.73
N ILE A 243 11.54 14.55 20.25
CA ILE A 243 10.49 13.94 21.06
C ILE A 243 10.64 12.43 20.99
N ASP A 244 10.86 11.80 22.13
CA ASP A 244 10.76 10.35 22.26
C ASP A 244 9.30 9.91 22.18
N VAL A 245 9.00 9.03 21.25
CA VAL A 245 7.66 8.47 21.02
C VAL A 245 7.63 6.95 21.25
N SER A 246 8.70 6.35 21.77
CA SER A 246 8.70 4.93 22.15
C SER A 246 7.60 4.61 23.17
N GLY A 247 6.93 3.48 22.96
CA GLY A 247 5.85 3.00 23.84
C GLY A 247 4.62 3.91 23.91
N LYS A 248 4.45 4.86 22.98
CA LYS A 248 3.30 5.77 22.93
C LYS A 248 2.34 5.43 21.79
N PRO A 249 1.02 5.63 21.96
CA PRO A 249 0.07 5.55 20.86
C PRO A 249 0.41 6.56 19.77
N PHE A 250 0.66 6.06 18.56
CA PHE A 250 1.02 6.86 17.40
C PHE A 250 0.47 6.19 16.14
N ASN A 251 -0.52 6.81 15.48
CA ASN A 251 -1.18 6.22 14.32
C ASN A 251 -0.93 7.00 13.04
N THR A 252 -0.24 6.37 12.10
CA THR A 252 0.07 6.88 10.75
C THR A 252 -0.81 6.25 9.67
N ILE A 253 -1.66 5.29 10.02
CA ILE A 253 -2.46 4.51 9.08
C ILE A 253 -3.73 5.29 8.71
N HIS A 254 -3.92 5.42 7.40
CA HIS A 254 -5.08 6.04 6.77
C HIS A 254 -6.37 5.24 6.99
N ALA A 255 -7.52 5.86 6.77
CA ALA A 255 -8.82 5.21 6.89
C ALA A 255 -9.03 4.13 5.82
N MET A 256 -9.78 3.07 6.18
CA MET A 256 -10.14 1.98 5.26
C MET A 256 -11.60 2.07 4.76
N ASP A 257 -12.30 3.15 5.09
CA ASP A 257 -13.69 3.44 4.72
C ASP A 257 -13.77 4.69 3.82
N ALA A 258 -14.98 5.24 3.61
CA ALA A 258 -15.19 6.41 2.76
C ALA A 258 -14.37 7.66 3.17
N LYS A 259 -13.92 7.77 4.44
CA LYS A 259 -13.05 8.88 4.88
C LYS A 259 -11.71 8.91 4.16
N PHE A 260 -11.31 7.78 3.56
CA PHE A 260 -10.14 7.70 2.68
C PHE A 260 -10.15 8.80 1.60
N PHE A 261 -11.31 9.09 1.02
CA PHE A 261 -11.42 10.10 -0.03
C PHE A 261 -11.18 11.52 0.50
N ASP A 262 -11.54 11.80 1.76
CA ASP A 262 -11.23 13.07 2.42
C ASP A 262 -9.71 13.21 2.67
N GLU A 263 -9.05 12.12 3.07
CA GLU A 263 -7.59 12.08 3.28
C GLU A 263 -6.83 12.33 1.97
N VAL A 264 -7.26 11.71 0.86
CA VAL A 264 -6.70 11.96 -0.47
C VAL A 264 -6.97 13.40 -0.91
N ASN A 265 -8.20 13.89 -0.73
CA ASN A 265 -8.55 15.27 -1.06
C ASN A 265 -7.68 16.28 -0.28
N SER A 266 -7.38 16.04 1.00
CA SER A 266 -6.48 16.89 1.80
C SER A 266 -5.11 17.08 1.13
N VAL A 267 -4.52 16.01 0.58
CA VAL A 267 -3.24 16.11 -0.15
C VAL A 267 -3.43 16.87 -1.47
N VAL A 268 -4.48 16.55 -2.23
CA VAL A 268 -4.81 17.27 -3.48
C VAL A 268 -4.97 18.77 -3.24
N GLN A 269 -5.61 19.19 -2.14
CA GLN A 269 -5.75 20.62 -1.85
C GLN A 269 -4.44 21.26 -1.41
N ARG A 270 -3.52 20.54 -0.78
CA ARG A 270 -2.27 21.09 -0.26
C ARG A 270 -1.17 21.16 -1.33
N GLU A 271 -1.00 20.11 -2.11
CA GLU A 271 0.19 19.94 -2.98
C GLU A 271 -0.05 20.43 -4.43
N PRO A 272 1.01 20.72 -5.20
CA PRO A 272 0.90 21.03 -6.63
C PRO A 272 0.36 19.83 -7.42
N GLY A 273 -0.58 20.10 -8.34
CA GLY A 273 -1.19 19.05 -9.17
C GLY A 273 -0.26 18.55 -10.28
N ASP A 274 0.59 19.41 -10.84
CA ASP A 274 1.57 19.05 -11.86
C ASP A 274 2.68 18.10 -11.34
N GLY A 275 2.78 17.93 -10.02
CA GLY A 275 3.59 16.90 -9.39
C GLY A 275 3.00 15.49 -9.43
N GLN A 276 1.80 15.30 -10.00
CA GLN A 276 1.15 14.00 -10.10
C GLN A 276 0.72 13.68 -11.55
N ASP A 277 0.65 12.39 -11.84
CA ASP A 277 0.18 11.81 -13.09
C ASP A 277 -1.25 12.28 -13.43
N PRO A 278 -1.48 12.80 -14.65
CA PRO A 278 -2.77 13.37 -15.04
C PRO A 278 -3.89 12.33 -15.12
N GLU A 279 -3.59 11.05 -15.33
CA GLU A 279 -4.57 9.96 -15.28
C GLU A 279 -5.03 9.68 -13.85
N ILE A 280 -4.12 9.72 -12.86
CA ILE A 280 -4.48 9.62 -11.43
C ILE A 280 -5.36 10.81 -11.03
N LEU A 281 -4.95 12.03 -11.38
CA LEU A 281 -5.74 13.23 -11.12
C LEU A 281 -7.10 13.18 -11.84
N GLY A 282 -7.15 12.63 -13.06
CA GLY A 282 -8.38 12.42 -13.82
C GLY A 282 -9.36 11.47 -13.13
N GLN A 283 -8.86 10.38 -12.54
CA GLN A 283 -9.69 9.45 -11.75
C GLN A 283 -10.29 10.13 -10.51
N LEU A 284 -9.49 10.90 -9.77
CA LEU A 284 -9.95 11.69 -8.62
C LEU A 284 -10.97 12.75 -9.03
N ALA A 285 -10.68 13.46 -10.12
CA ALA A 285 -11.53 14.50 -10.67
C ALA A 285 -12.90 13.97 -11.15
N ALA A 286 -12.97 12.71 -11.56
CA ALA A 286 -14.21 12.06 -11.98
C ALA A 286 -15.13 11.73 -10.80
N ILE A 287 -14.60 11.63 -9.57
CA ILE A 287 -15.39 11.42 -8.35
C ILE A 287 -15.59 12.71 -7.53
N GLY A 288 -15.13 13.85 -8.06
CA GLY A 288 -15.33 15.18 -7.45
C GLY A 288 -14.14 15.73 -6.66
N ILE A 289 -13.00 15.05 -6.64
CA ILE A 289 -11.78 15.55 -5.97
C ILE A 289 -10.94 16.34 -6.97
N ARG A 290 -10.89 17.67 -6.81
CA ARG A 290 -10.17 18.58 -7.70
C ARG A 290 -9.46 19.67 -6.91
N LYS A 291 -8.22 19.98 -7.29
CA LYS A 291 -7.43 21.08 -6.73
C LYS A 291 -8.23 22.39 -6.77
N GLY A 292 -8.30 23.09 -5.64
CA GLY A 292 -8.98 24.37 -5.50
C GLY A 292 -10.51 24.27 -5.40
N GLN A 293 -11.09 23.07 -5.34
CA GLN A 293 -12.52 22.85 -5.19
C GLN A 293 -12.85 22.08 -3.91
N PRO A 294 -13.92 22.46 -3.19
CA PRO A 294 -14.36 21.70 -2.04
C PRO A 294 -14.91 20.33 -2.47
N PHE A 295 -14.58 19.29 -1.72
CA PHE A 295 -15.11 17.94 -1.93
C PHE A 295 -16.43 17.77 -1.18
N THR A 296 -17.55 18.00 -1.87
CA THR A 296 -18.91 17.94 -1.29
C THR A 296 -19.82 17.00 -2.07
N PRO A 297 -19.60 15.67 -2.02
CA PRO A 297 -20.44 14.72 -2.74
C PRO A 297 -21.88 14.76 -2.24
N ASP A 298 -22.83 14.62 -3.17
CA ASP A 298 -24.26 14.50 -2.85
C ASP A 298 -24.58 13.13 -2.21
N ALA A 299 -25.84 12.90 -1.84
CA ALA A 299 -26.25 11.65 -1.19
C ALA A 299 -26.02 10.41 -2.08
N ARG A 300 -26.17 10.53 -3.40
CA ARG A 300 -25.94 9.44 -4.35
C ARG A 300 -24.47 9.08 -4.39
N MET A 301 -23.61 10.08 -4.59
CA MET A 301 -22.17 9.88 -4.66
C MET A 301 -21.58 9.39 -3.33
N LYS A 302 -22.08 9.88 -2.18
CA LYS A 302 -21.68 9.36 -0.85
C LYS A 302 -21.93 7.86 -0.72
N LYS A 303 -23.07 7.36 -1.20
CA LYS A 303 -23.37 5.93 -1.19
C LYS A 303 -22.41 5.14 -2.07
N ILE A 304 -22.14 5.65 -3.27
CA ILE A 304 -21.20 5.02 -4.22
C ILE A 304 -19.79 4.99 -3.65
N LEU A 305 -19.31 6.08 -3.07
CA LEU A 305 -17.97 6.16 -2.46
C LEU A 305 -17.83 5.19 -1.28
N ALA A 306 -18.85 5.09 -0.42
CA ALA A 306 -18.83 4.13 0.68
C ALA A 306 -18.73 2.69 0.19
N GLU A 307 -19.57 2.29 -0.76
CA GLU A 307 -19.52 0.95 -1.35
C GLU A 307 -18.19 0.69 -2.07
N ALA A 308 -17.69 1.68 -2.82
CA ALA A 308 -16.43 1.58 -3.52
C ALA A 308 -15.23 1.44 -2.57
N ALA A 309 -15.23 2.14 -1.44
CA ALA A 309 -14.21 2.01 -0.40
C ALA A 309 -14.23 0.62 0.24
N ASP A 310 -15.41 0.10 0.59
CA ASP A 310 -15.55 -1.25 1.16
C ASP A 310 -15.01 -2.32 0.19
N VAL A 311 -15.39 -2.23 -1.09
CA VAL A 311 -14.90 -3.16 -2.13
C VAL A 311 -13.40 -3.01 -2.34
N ALA A 312 -12.86 -1.78 -2.40
CA ALA A 312 -11.43 -1.55 -2.58
C ALA A 312 -10.60 -2.05 -1.38
N ALA A 313 -11.08 -1.84 -0.15
CA ALA A 313 -10.45 -2.30 1.07
C ALA A 313 -10.35 -3.83 1.13
N VAL A 314 -11.39 -4.55 0.71
CA VAL A 314 -11.33 -6.02 0.59
C VAL A 314 -10.46 -6.45 -0.58
N THR A 315 -10.52 -5.72 -1.71
CA THR A 315 -9.69 -6.01 -2.90
C THR A 315 -8.22 -5.96 -2.57
N VAL A 316 -7.73 -4.91 -1.91
CA VAL A 316 -6.30 -4.78 -1.57
C VAL A 316 -5.84 -5.82 -0.53
N ARG A 317 -6.74 -6.24 0.38
CA ARG A 317 -6.48 -7.38 1.27
C ARG A 317 -6.35 -8.70 0.51
N ALA A 318 -7.17 -8.90 -0.52
CA ALA A 318 -7.03 -10.07 -1.40
C ALA A 318 -5.73 -10.01 -2.20
N LEU A 319 -5.32 -8.84 -2.70
CA LEU A 319 -4.01 -8.67 -3.36
C LEU A 319 -2.85 -9.02 -2.41
N ALA A 320 -2.92 -8.62 -1.15
CA ALA A 320 -1.88 -8.88 -0.15
C ALA A 320 -1.81 -10.36 0.28
N SER A 321 -2.96 -10.99 0.51
CA SER A 321 -3.05 -12.30 1.16
C SER A 321 -3.22 -13.47 0.17
N ARG A 322 -3.79 -13.22 -1.00
CA ARG A 322 -4.06 -14.21 -2.06
C ARG A 322 -3.76 -13.61 -3.45
N PRO A 323 -2.51 -13.18 -3.72
CA PRO A 323 -2.16 -12.60 -5.00
C PRO A 323 -2.34 -13.61 -6.14
N ARG A 324 -2.81 -13.14 -7.29
CA ARG A 324 -3.04 -13.97 -8.49
C ARG A 324 -1.79 -14.11 -9.36
N GLY A 325 -0.94 -13.08 -9.37
CA GLY A 325 0.23 -13.02 -10.24
C GLY A 325 1.38 -13.87 -9.70
N LYS A 326 1.96 -14.71 -10.55
CA LYS A 326 3.14 -15.52 -10.20
C LYS A 326 4.31 -14.67 -9.69
N ASP A 327 4.45 -13.44 -10.19
CA ASP A 327 5.54 -12.53 -9.84
C ASP A 327 5.46 -12.02 -8.38
N PHE A 328 4.34 -12.27 -7.69
CA PHE A 328 4.20 -11.98 -6.26
C PHE A 328 4.87 -13.04 -5.38
N PHE A 329 5.09 -14.25 -5.89
CA PHE A 329 5.63 -15.36 -5.10
C PHE A 329 7.14 -15.52 -5.33
N TYR A 330 7.89 -15.82 -4.26
CA TYR A 330 9.28 -16.23 -4.41
C TYR A 330 9.39 -17.59 -5.14
N TYR A 331 8.47 -18.51 -4.83
CA TYR A 331 8.41 -19.87 -5.38
C TYR A 331 6.99 -20.17 -5.91
N PRO A 332 6.64 -19.66 -7.12
CA PRO A 332 5.27 -19.76 -7.63
C PRO A 332 4.81 -21.21 -7.80
N GLY A 333 3.67 -21.56 -7.20
CA GLY A 333 3.10 -22.91 -7.25
C GLY A 333 3.71 -23.91 -6.27
N GLU A 334 4.75 -23.51 -5.53
CA GLU A 334 5.49 -24.39 -4.62
C GLU A 334 5.56 -23.88 -3.18
N GLY A 335 5.29 -22.60 -2.92
CA GLY A 335 5.28 -22.05 -1.57
C GLY A 335 4.47 -20.76 -1.41
N VAL A 336 4.30 -20.33 -0.16
CA VAL A 336 3.39 -19.22 0.20
C VAL A 336 4.09 -17.88 0.43
N TRP A 337 5.42 -17.89 0.47
CA TRP A 337 6.22 -16.69 0.64
C TRP A 337 6.12 -15.76 -0.57
N THR A 338 5.68 -14.53 -0.31
CA THR A 338 5.50 -13.47 -1.30
C THR A 338 6.53 -12.35 -1.14
N THR A 339 6.77 -11.61 -2.22
CA THR A 339 7.61 -10.41 -2.22
C THR A 339 6.77 -9.14 -2.17
N PRO A 340 7.15 -8.12 -1.40
CA PRO A 340 6.53 -6.80 -1.46
C PRO A 340 6.83 -6.05 -2.77
N PHE A 341 7.79 -6.52 -3.58
CA PHE A 341 8.16 -5.91 -4.86
C PHE A 341 7.97 -6.88 -6.04
N PRO A 342 6.72 -7.26 -6.39
CA PRO A 342 6.45 -7.97 -7.63
C PRO A 342 7.03 -7.20 -8.82
N GLY A 343 7.78 -7.87 -9.70
CA GLY A 343 8.48 -7.23 -10.80
C GLY A 343 9.84 -6.58 -10.45
N GLY A 344 10.22 -6.55 -9.17
CA GLY A 344 11.57 -6.17 -8.75
C GLY A 344 11.91 -4.68 -8.92
N SER A 345 10.91 -3.80 -8.88
CA SER A 345 11.09 -2.36 -9.04
C SER A 345 10.42 -1.59 -7.92
N TYR A 346 11.13 -0.64 -7.31
CA TYR A 346 10.55 0.30 -6.33
C TYR A 346 9.51 1.24 -6.96
N LEU A 347 9.56 1.40 -8.29
CA LEU A 347 8.53 2.09 -9.06
C LEU A 347 7.38 1.16 -9.45
N PHE A 348 7.44 -0.16 -9.20
CA PHE A 348 6.42 -1.11 -9.67
C PHE A 348 6.20 -1.02 -11.19
N LEU A 349 7.27 -0.85 -11.97
CA LEU A 349 7.25 -0.82 -13.43
C LEU A 349 7.75 -2.16 -13.94
N ASP A 350 7.13 -2.65 -15.01
CA ASP A 350 7.68 -3.74 -15.79
C ASP A 350 8.80 -3.24 -16.74
N LYS A 351 9.42 -4.18 -17.46
CA LYS A 351 10.49 -3.88 -18.42
C LYS A 351 10.07 -3.02 -19.62
N ASN A 352 8.77 -2.82 -19.84
CA ASN A 352 8.21 -2.00 -20.92
C ASN A 352 7.61 -0.68 -20.38
N ASN A 353 7.93 -0.31 -19.13
CA ASN A 353 7.42 0.87 -18.42
C ASN A 353 5.90 0.85 -18.15
N ALA A 354 5.26 -0.32 -18.14
CA ALA A 354 3.89 -0.46 -17.66
C ALA A 354 3.87 -0.59 -16.13
N ARG A 355 2.99 0.15 -15.45
CA ARG A 355 2.84 0.07 -14.00
C ARG A 355 2.09 -1.20 -13.60
N TYR A 356 2.66 -1.95 -12.67
CA TYR A 356 1.97 -2.99 -11.93
C TYR A 356 1.07 -2.36 -10.86
N LEU A 357 -0.14 -1.97 -11.25
CA LEU A 357 -1.11 -1.28 -10.39
C LEU A 357 -1.42 -2.10 -9.12
N ASP A 358 -1.66 -3.40 -9.27
CA ASP A 358 -1.95 -4.31 -8.16
C ASP A 358 -0.75 -4.42 -7.19
N ALA A 359 0.48 -4.42 -7.71
CA ALA A 359 1.69 -4.48 -6.88
C ALA A 359 1.90 -3.18 -6.10
N ARG A 360 1.67 -2.03 -6.73
CA ARG A 360 1.73 -0.72 -6.07
C ARG A 360 0.67 -0.59 -4.98
N ALA A 361 -0.58 -0.95 -5.30
CA ALA A 361 -1.68 -0.92 -4.33
C ALA A 361 -1.40 -1.83 -3.14
N TYR A 362 -0.92 -3.06 -3.39
CA TYR A 362 -0.47 -3.98 -2.36
C TYR A 362 0.64 -3.38 -1.49
N PHE A 363 1.72 -2.88 -2.10
CA PHE A 363 2.85 -2.34 -1.36
C PHE A 363 2.42 -1.22 -0.42
N HIS A 364 1.74 -0.18 -0.92
CA HIS A 364 1.37 0.97 -0.10
C HIS A 364 0.24 0.69 0.90
N PHE A 365 -0.50 -0.40 0.73
CA PHE A 365 -1.40 -0.90 1.78
C PHE A 365 -0.64 -1.57 2.93
N TYR A 366 0.46 -2.24 2.61
CA TYR A 366 1.20 -3.12 3.51
C TYR A 366 2.41 -2.46 4.17
N ALA A 367 3.12 -1.59 3.45
CA ALA A 367 4.43 -1.06 3.81
C ALA A 367 4.58 0.41 3.42
N THR A 368 5.65 1.03 3.91
CA THR A 368 6.03 2.42 3.63
C THR A 368 7.50 2.52 3.21
N GLY A 369 7.86 3.66 2.61
CA GLY A 369 9.20 3.94 2.09
C GLY A 369 9.41 3.30 0.73
N ILE A 370 9.74 4.08 -0.28
CA ILE A 370 10.23 3.56 -1.56
C ILE A 370 11.61 4.12 -1.87
N THR A 371 12.52 3.27 -2.33
CA THR A 371 13.87 3.67 -2.71
C THR A 371 14.46 2.65 -3.67
N PRO A 372 15.30 3.06 -4.64
CA PRO A 372 16.08 2.13 -5.44
C PRO A 372 16.81 1.07 -4.60
N ALA A 373 17.31 1.45 -3.41
CA ALA A 373 18.05 0.56 -2.53
C ALA A 373 17.24 -0.65 -2.03
N MET A 374 15.90 -0.59 -2.01
CA MET A 374 15.05 -1.72 -1.60
C MET A 374 14.89 -2.79 -2.68
N THR A 375 15.18 -2.46 -3.95
CA THR A 375 15.01 -3.39 -5.08
C THR A 375 16.29 -3.66 -5.85
N GLN A 376 17.31 -2.82 -5.66
CA GLN A 376 18.59 -2.88 -6.39
C GLN A 376 19.79 -2.93 -5.44
N ALA A 377 19.60 -3.37 -4.19
CA ALA A 377 20.71 -3.51 -3.24
C ALA A 377 21.82 -4.42 -3.80
N PRO A 378 23.11 -4.00 -3.74
CA PRO A 378 24.22 -4.89 -4.02
C PRO A 378 24.20 -6.10 -3.08
N TYR A 379 24.75 -7.23 -3.55
CA TYR A 379 24.93 -8.41 -2.69
C TYR A 379 25.66 -8.06 -1.39
N GLY A 380 25.20 -8.65 -0.31
CA GLY A 380 25.73 -8.44 1.03
C GLY A 380 25.35 -7.09 1.66
N LYS A 381 24.53 -6.27 1.01
CA LYS A 381 24.05 -4.98 1.53
C LYS A 381 22.52 -4.91 1.54
N GLY A 382 21.98 -4.00 2.34
CA GLY A 382 20.54 -3.76 2.42
C GLY A 382 19.79 -4.93 3.05
N SER A 383 18.53 -5.10 2.65
CA SER A 383 17.65 -6.14 3.18
C SER A 383 16.69 -6.64 2.11
N VAL A 384 16.29 -7.90 2.22
CA VAL A 384 15.21 -8.52 1.43
C VAL A 384 14.11 -9.00 2.37
N TYR A 385 12.89 -9.07 1.83
CA TYR A 385 11.66 -9.21 2.60
C TYR A 385 10.79 -10.32 2.00
N ALA A 386 10.38 -11.27 2.82
CA ALA A 386 9.42 -12.30 2.46
C ALA A 386 8.20 -12.22 3.37
N VAL A 387 7.02 -12.16 2.77
CA VAL A 387 5.73 -12.00 3.46
C VAL A 387 4.97 -13.32 3.42
N ALA A 388 4.41 -13.71 4.57
CA ALA A 388 3.47 -14.83 4.65
C ALA A 388 2.18 -14.40 5.37
N TYR A 389 1.05 -14.63 4.68
CA TYR A 389 -0.31 -14.55 5.23
C TYR A 389 -0.94 -15.93 5.45
N MET A 390 -0.34 -16.95 4.84
CA MET A 390 -0.88 -18.30 4.75
C MET A 390 0.13 -19.31 5.28
N ASP A 391 -0.37 -20.46 5.69
CA ASP A 391 0.44 -21.65 5.97
C ASP A 391 0.71 -22.47 4.68
N SER A 392 1.48 -23.54 4.81
CA SER A 392 1.84 -24.49 3.75
C SER A 392 0.65 -25.17 3.04
N LYS A 393 -0.56 -25.10 3.62
CA LYS A 393 -1.80 -25.61 3.01
C LYS A 393 -2.59 -24.52 2.29
N GLY A 394 -2.18 -23.25 2.39
CA GLY A 394 -2.87 -22.10 1.81
C GLY A 394 -4.00 -21.56 2.71
N ASP A 395 -4.05 -21.99 3.96
CA ASP A 395 -4.98 -21.50 4.98
C ASP A 395 -4.40 -20.26 5.68
N ALA A 396 -5.28 -19.36 6.11
CA ALA A 396 -4.85 -18.13 6.78
C ALA A 396 -4.16 -18.44 8.12
N LEU A 397 -3.14 -17.66 8.46
CA LEU A 397 -2.50 -17.73 9.77
C LEU A 397 -3.44 -17.17 10.85
N LEU A 398 -3.97 -18.06 11.68
CA LEU A 398 -4.88 -17.77 12.81
C LEU A 398 -4.13 -17.87 14.14
N GLY A 399 -4.33 -16.90 15.04
CA GLY A 399 -3.54 -16.78 16.26
C GLY A 399 -3.95 -17.69 17.43
N ASP A 400 -5.00 -18.48 17.27
CA ASP A 400 -5.41 -19.57 18.17
C ASP A 400 -4.66 -20.88 17.89
N LYS A 401 -4.01 -20.99 16.74
CA LYS A 401 -3.22 -22.15 16.30
C LYS A 401 -1.73 -21.99 16.59
N THR A 402 -1.01 -23.10 16.58
CA THR A 402 0.44 -23.17 16.66
C THR A 402 1.06 -23.51 15.31
N TYR A 403 2.04 -22.72 14.88
CA TYR A 403 2.80 -22.92 13.64
C TYR A 403 4.28 -23.05 13.93
N LYS A 404 4.98 -23.68 13.00
CA LYS A 404 6.44 -23.76 12.97
C LYS A 404 6.95 -23.34 11.59
N VAL A 405 7.96 -22.48 11.54
CA VAL A 405 8.76 -22.23 10.34
C VAL A 405 10.15 -22.84 10.56
N HIS A 406 10.55 -23.72 9.65
CA HIS A 406 11.89 -24.29 9.63
C HIS A 406 12.83 -23.40 8.80
N VAL A 407 13.82 -22.81 9.46
CA VAL A 407 14.88 -22.01 8.84
C VAL A 407 16.07 -22.93 8.57
N ALA A 408 16.26 -23.30 7.30
CA ALA A 408 17.35 -24.16 6.86
C ALA A 408 18.74 -23.61 7.27
N PRO A 409 19.75 -24.47 7.47
CA PRO A 409 21.09 -24.01 7.82
C PRO A 409 21.69 -23.12 6.72
N ASN A 410 22.71 -22.35 7.08
CA ASN A 410 23.46 -21.48 6.15
C ASN A 410 22.59 -20.47 5.40
N VAL A 411 21.74 -19.74 6.14
CA VAL A 411 20.94 -18.63 5.60
C VAL A 411 21.85 -17.68 4.79
N PRO A 412 21.50 -17.33 3.54
CA PRO A 412 22.36 -16.53 2.67
C PRO A 412 22.38 -15.06 3.07
N MET A 413 23.19 -14.73 4.08
CA MET A 413 23.25 -13.41 4.71
C MET A 413 24.66 -13.05 5.18
N GLU A 414 24.97 -11.75 5.21
CA GLU A 414 26.20 -11.20 5.80
C GLU A 414 26.02 -10.76 7.25
N SER A 415 24.78 -10.51 7.68
CA SER A 415 24.50 -9.95 9.01
C SER A 415 23.60 -10.88 9.83
N PHE A 416 22.28 -10.74 9.74
CA PHE A 416 21.32 -11.52 10.52
C PHE A 416 20.01 -11.70 9.76
N TRP A 417 19.12 -12.54 10.28
CA TRP A 417 17.75 -12.66 9.80
C TRP A 417 16.77 -12.39 10.95
N SER A 418 15.53 -12.00 10.63
CA SER A 418 14.50 -11.75 11.64
C SER A 418 13.09 -12.08 11.16
N PHE A 419 12.23 -12.48 12.09
CA PHE A 419 10.77 -12.46 11.95
C PHE A 419 10.16 -11.28 12.71
N THR A 420 9.06 -10.75 12.20
CA THR A 420 8.17 -9.84 12.93
C THR A 420 6.73 -10.15 12.57
N LEU A 421 5.85 -10.19 13.57
CA LEU A 421 4.43 -10.47 13.38
C LEU A 421 3.62 -9.18 13.29
N TYR A 422 2.62 -9.18 12.42
CA TYR A 422 1.76 -8.04 12.17
C TYR A 422 0.29 -8.43 12.27
N ASP A 423 -0.49 -7.49 12.76
CA ASP A 423 -1.94 -7.56 12.75
C ASP A 423 -2.47 -7.40 11.30
N ASN A 424 -3.41 -8.25 10.89
CA ASN A 424 -3.95 -8.17 9.53
C ASN A 424 -4.80 -6.91 9.28
N GLN A 425 -5.41 -6.32 10.32
CA GLN A 425 -6.26 -5.14 10.17
C GLN A 425 -5.43 -3.87 10.02
N THR A 426 -4.47 -3.64 10.92
CA THR A 426 -3.64 -2.44 10.95
C THR A 426 -2.39 -2.57 10.10
N ARG A 427 -1.87 -3.79 9.88
CA ARG A 427 -0.55 -4.04 9.28
C ARG A 427 0.60 -3.44 10.10
N SER A 428 0.34 -3.16 11.38
CA SER A 428 1.33 -2.81 12.39
C SER A 428 1.70 -4.01 13.21
N GLU A 429 2.78 -3.87 13.99
CA GLU A 429 3.25 -4.92 14.90
C GLU A 429 2.09 -5.51 15.71
N LEU A 430 2.01 -6.84 15.73
CA LEU A 430 0.96 -7.55 16.44
C LEU A 430 1.05 -7.24 17.94
N GLN A 431 -0.03 -6.72 18.51
CA GLN A 431 -0.08 -6.43 19.94
C GLN A 431 -0.24 -7.72 20.75
N THR A 432 0.80 -8.07 21.50
CA THR A 432 0.89 -9.28 22.35
C THR A 432 1.42 -8.90 23.74
N ASP A 433 1.63 -9.87 24.62
CA ASP A 433 2.29 -9.64 25.91
C ASP A 433 3.82 -9.47 25.75
N GLN A 434 4.37 -9.84 24.58
CA GLN A 434 5.73 -9.51 24.21
C GLN A 434 5.77 -8.07 23.68
N GLN A 435 6.56 -7.21 24.31
CA GLN A 435 6.70 -5.81 23.87
C GLN A 435 7.02 -5.71 22.36
N PHE A 436 7.93 -6.57 21.90
CA PHE A 436 8.32 -6.69 20.51
C PHE A 436 7.83 -8.05 19.96
N PRO A 437 6.87 -8.07 19.02
CA PRO A 437 6.40 -9.30 18.39
C PRO A 437 7.37 -9.74 17.28
N GLY A 438 8.67 -9.72 17.57
CA GLY A 438 9.74 -10.00 16.63
C GLY A 438 10.90 -10.74 17.26
N LEU A 439 11.59 -11.52 16.45
CA LEU A 439 12.71 -12.37 16.83
C LEU A 439 13.77 -12.29 15.75
N ASP A 440 15.02 -12.08 16.15
CA ASP A 440 16.16 -12.06 15.25
C ASP A 440 17.23 -13.10 15.65
N SER A 441 18.11 -13.44 14.71
CA SER A 441 19.15 -14.44 14.91
C SER A 441 20.29 -14.00 15.83
N ASN A 442 20.34 -12.74 16.25
CA ASN A 442 21.29 -12.23 17.25
C ASN A 442 20.73 -12.33 18.67
N LYS A 443 19.45 -12.71 18.85
CA LYS A 443 18.83 -12.91 20.16
C LYS A 443 19.65 -13.90 21.00
N LYS A 444 20.09 -13.46 22.18
CA LYS A 444 20.77 -14.33 23.15
C LYS A 444 19.84 -15.46 23.58
N GLY A 445 20.37 -16.69 23.59
CA GLY A 445 19.64 -17.88 24.00
C GLY A 445 18.74 -18.50 22.94
N LEU A 446 18.76 -18.00 21.70
CA LEU A 446 18.11 -18.67 20.57
C LEU A 446 18.73 -20.06 20.36
N VAL A 447 17.89 -21.09 20.33
CA VAL A 447 18.32 -22.48 20.27
C VAL A 447 18.48 -22.90 18.81
N LYS A 448 19.70 -23.32 18.47
CA LYS A 448 20.07 -23.88 17.16
C LYS A 448 19.92 -25.39 17.18
N ASN A 449 19.42 -25.97 16.09
CA ASN A 449 19.37 -27.41 15.90
C ASN A 449 20.77 -27.98 15.61
N ALA A 450 20.93 -29.30 15.73
CA ALA A 450 22.22 -29.98 15.57
C ALA A 450 22.83 -29.83 14.16
N ASP A 451 21.99 -29.73 13.13
CA ASP A 451 22.38 -29.51 11.73
C ASP A 451 22.66 -28.03 11.40
N GLY A 452 22.48 -27.15 12.38
CA GLY A 452 22.64 -25.71 12.22
C GLY A 452 21.40 -24.96 11.71
N SER A 453 20.25 -25.62 11.59
CA SER A 453 18.95 -24.98 11.32
C SER A 453 18.36 -24.33 12.58
N TYR A 454 17.22 -23.65 12.41
CA TYR A 454 16.38 -23.17 13.51
C TYR A 454 14.92 -23.53 13.25
N ASP A 455 14.23 -23.99 14.29
CA ASP A 455 12.76 -24.06 14.28
C ASP A 455 12.21 -22.90 15.08
N ILE A 456 11.40 -22.06 14.44
CA ILE A 456 10.75 -20.90 15.05
C ILE A 456 9.26 -21.19 15.16
N TYR A 457 8.71 -20.98 16.35
CA TYR A 457 7.34 -21.31 16.70
C TYR A 457 6.50 -20.04 16.85
N PHE A 458 5.23 -20.14 16.45
CA PHE A 458 4.27 -19.06 16.51
C PHE A 458 2.99 -19.62 17.10
N GLY A 459 2.49 -19.05 18.18
CA GLY A 459 1.28 -19.58 18.82
C GLY A 459 0.90 -18.79 20.06
N PRO A 460 -0.29 -19.00 20.64
CA PRO A 460 -0.72 -18.25 21.82
C PRO A 460 0.12 -18.56 23.07
N ASN A 461 0.72 -19.75 23.13
CA ASN A 461 1.64 -20.18 24.16
C ASN A 461 2.87 -20.83 23.52
N ALA A 462 4.02 -20.74 24.19
CA ALA A 462 5.23 -21.43 23.75
C ALA A 462 5.05 -22.96 23.86
N PRO A 463 5.42 -23.73 22.83
CA PRO A 463 5.59 -25.17 22.99
C PRO A 463 6.66 -25.48 24.05
N SER A 464 6.48 -26.56 24.81
CA SER A 464 7.38 -26.91 25.91
C SER A 464 8.83 -27.03 25.46
N GLY A 465 9.73 -26.28 26.12
CA GLY A 465 11.16 -26.27 25.83
C GLY A 465 11.55 -25.45 24.59
N LYS A 466 10.62 -24.68 24.03
CA LYS A 466 10.81 -23.83 22.84
C LYS A 466 10.62 -22.34 23.12
N GLU A 467 10.60 -21.94 24.38
CA GLU A 467 10.32 -20.57 24.85
C GLU A 467 11.27 -19.53 24.23
N SER A 468 12.54 -19.89 24.01
CA SER A 468 13.52 -19.02 23.36
C SER A 468 13.27 -18.79 21.87
N ASN A 469 12.62 -19.74 21.19
CA ASN A 469 12.39 -19.76 19.74
C ASN A 469 10.93 -19.46 19.37
N TRP A 470 10.19 -18.79 20.25
CA TRP A 470 8.76 -18.59 20.10
C TRP A 470 8.36 -17.11 20.06
N LEU A 471 7.37 -16.81 19.22
CA LEU A 471 6.66 -15.54 19.16
C LEU A 471 5.18 -15.76 19.46
N GLN A 472 4.64 -14.91 20.33
CA GLN A 472 3.25 -14.98 20.76
C GLN A 472 2.31 -14.56 19.63
N THR A 473 1.20 -15.28 19.49
CA THR A 473 0.05 -14.89 18.66
C THR A 473 -1.18 -14.67 19.53
N VAL A 474 -2.24 -14.09 18.95
CA VAL A 474 -3.45 -13.71 19.69
C VAL A 474 -4.64 -14.57 19.27
N PRO A 475 -5.26 -15.36 20.16
CA PRO A 475 -6.46 -16.12 19.86
C PRO A 475 -7.58 -15.25 19.29
N GLY A 476 -8.30 -15.76 18.29
CA GLY A 476 -9.39 -15.04 17.62
C GLY A 476 -8.96 -13.96 16.62
N LYS A 477 -7.66 -13.76 16.40
CA LYS A 477 -7.12 -12.83 15.38
C LYS A 477 -6.38 -13.57 14.29
N GLY A 478 -6.51 -13.08 13.05
CA GLY A 478 -5.57 -13.43 11.97
C GLY A 478 -4.32 -12.55 12.04
N TRP A 479 -3.18 -13.09 11.62
CA TRP A 479 -1.90 -12.38 11.58
C TRP A 479 -1.17 -12.65 10.27
N ASN A 480 -0.09 -11.90 10.04
CA ASN A 480 0.87 -12.14 8.97
C ASN A 480 2.29 -11.88 9.50
N MET A 481 3.30 -12.25 8.73
CA MET A 481 4.69 -12.04 9.12
C MET A 481 5.56 -11.56 7.97
N LEU A 482 6.58 -10.80 8.33
CA LEU A 482 7.76 -10.59 7.49
C LEU A 482 8.91 -11.40 8.03
N TRP A 483 9.53 -12.17 7.14
CA TRP A 483 10.88 -12.65 7.31
C TRP A 483 11.84 -11.74 6.54
N ARG A 484 12.90 -11.28 7.23
CA ARG A 484 13.90 -10.36 6.66
C ARG A 484 15.27 -11.00 6.70
N ILE A 485 16.03 -10.82 5.62
CA ILE A 485 17.46 -11.16 5.56
C ILE A 485 18.24 -9.85 5.41
N TYR A 486 19.20 -9.62 6.29
CA TYR A 486 20.07 -8.44 6.27
C TYR A 486 21.42 -8.78 5.64
N GLY A 487 21.78 -8.04 4.59
CA GLY A 487 22.91 -8.35 3.72
C GLY A 487 22.74 -9.66 2.94
N PRO A 488 21.65 -9.83 2.16
CA PRO A 488 21.41 -11.07 1.41
C PRO A 488 22.53 -11.36 0.41
N THR A 489 22.93 -12.63 0.32
CA THR A 489 23.97 -13.10 -0.60
C THR A 489 23.39 -13.87 -1.80
N LYS A 490 24.24 -14.19 -2.78
CA LYS A 490 23.86 -14.78 -4.07
C LYS A 490 22.85 -15.96 -3.99
N PRO A 491 22.96 -16.93 -3.05
CA PRO A 491 22.04 -18.06 -3.01
C PRO A 491 20.57 -17.70 -2.79
N TRP A 492 20.28 -16.55 -2.16
CA TRP A 492 18.92 -16.01 -2.07
C TRP A 492 18.37 -15.64 -3.45
N TYR A 493 19.14 -14.84 -4.19
CA TYR A 493 18.74 -14.32 -5.50
C TYR A 493 18.69 -15.42 -6.58
N ASP A 494 19.62 -16.36 -6.52
CA ASP A 494 19.64 -17.54 -7.40
C ASP A 494 18.55 -18.56 -7.05
N LYS A 495 17.86 -18.38 -5.92
CA LYS A 495 16.85 -19.32 -5.38
C LYS A 495 17.40 -20.73 -5.12
N THR A 496 18.68 -20.85 -4.81
CA THR A 496 19.33 -22.13 -4.45
C THR A 496 19.26 -22.45 -2.97
N TRP A 497 18.78 -21.50 -2.16
CA TRP A 497 18.42 -21.69 -0.76
C TRP A 497 16.98 -21.20 -0.55
N ARG A 498 16.19 -21.91 0.27
CA ARG A 498 14.81 -21.50 0.59
C ARG A 498 14.49 -21.68 2.06
N ILE A 499 13.62 -20.81 2.57
CA ILE A 499 12.98 -20.96 3.87
C ILE A 499 11.82 -21.96 3.76
N GLY A 500 11.54 -22.70 4.84
CA GLY A 500 10.34 -23.51 4.92
C GLY A 500 9.07 -22.66 4.97
N ASP A 501 7.96 -23.20 4.44
CA ASP A 501 6.66 -22.56 4.63
C ASP A 501 6.22 -22.70 6.11
N PRO A 502 5.31 -21.83 6.60
CA PRO A 502 4.71 -22.02 7.90
C PRO A 502 3.88 -23.31 7.94
N GLU A 503 4.16 -24.20 8.88
CA GLU A 503 3.43 -25.47 9.05
C GLU A 503 2.55 -25.37 10.30
N SER A 504 1.23 -25.58 10.16
CA SER A 504 0.32 -25.79 11.29
C SER A 504 0.72 -27.07 12.03
N LEU A 505 0.83 -27.00 13.36
CA LEU A 505 1.07 -28.15 14.24
C LEU A 505 -0.21 -28.72 14.83
N ASP A 506 -1.34 -28.04 14.63
CA ASP A 506 -2.69 -28.49 15.00
C ASP A 506 -3.35 -29.38 13.95
#